data_AF-A0A5P1E8X8-F1
#
_entry.id   AF-A0A5P1E8X8-F1
#
_cell.length_a   1.000
_cell.length_b   1.000
_cell.length_c   1.000
_cell.angle_alpha   90.00
_cell.angle_beta   90.00
_cell.angle_gamma   90.00
#
_symmetry.space_group_name_H-M   'P 1'
#
loop_
_entity.id
_entity.type
_entity.pdbx_description
1 polymer ?
#
loop_
_entity_poly.entity_id
_entity_poly.type
_entity_poly.pdbx_seq_one_letter_code
_entity_poly.pdbx_strand_id
1 'polypeptide(L)'
;MSALEIEARDVFSDINCGRWDAILPQVSQLKLPRKKLEDLYEQIVLEMIELRELDTARATLRQTQAKGVMKQEQPERYLRLEHFLVRTYFHPNEAY
;
A
#
# COMPACT_ATOMS: atom_id res chain seq x y z
N MET A 1 5.74 -26.00 15.22
CA MET A 1 5.67 -24.75 14.44
C MET A 1 5.50 -25.12 12.99
N SER A 2 4.41 -24.69 12.38
CA SER A 2 4.09 -25.01 10.98
C SER A 2 4.76 -24.02 10.03
N ALA A 3 5.08 -24.44 8.79
CA ALA A 3 5.71 -23.59 7.78
C ALA A 3 4.95 -22.27 7.52
N LEU A 4 3.62 -22.30 7.66
CA LEU A 4 2.73 -21.14 7.55
C LEU A 4 2.99 -20.06 8.61
N GLU A 5 3.44 -20.43 9.81
CA GLU A 5 3.77 -19.45 10.87
C GLU A 5 5.10 -18.75 10.61
N ILE A 6 6.02 -19.38 9.87
CA ILE A 6 7.32 -18.80 9.52
C ILE A 6 7.15 -17.80 8.38
N GLU A 7 6.42 -18.18 7.33
CA GLU A 7 6.11 -17.30 6.19
C GLU A 7 5.34 -16.04 6.63
N ALA A 8 4.35 -16.20 7.52
CA ALA A 8 3.61 -15.05 8.04
C ALA A 8 4.51 -14.07 8.82
N ARG A 9 5.52 -14.58 9.54
CA ARG A 9 6.45 -13.76 10.33
C ARG A 9 7.38 -12.94 9.44
N ASP A 10 7.83 -13.53 8.34
CA ASP A 10 8.62 -12.83 7.33
C ASP A 10 7.81 -11.73 6.65
N VAL A 11 6.52 -11.94 6.35
CA VAL A 11 5.67 -10.89 5.76
C VAL A 11 5.60 -9.65 6.67
N PHE A 12 5.38 -9.83 7.98
CA PHE A 12 5.35 -8.70 8.91
C PHE A 12 6.71 -8.02 9.04
N SER A 13 7.80 -8.77 9.02
CA SER A 13 9.14 -8.20 9.02
C SER A 13 9.41 -7.42 7.74
N ASP A 14 8.99 -7.96 6.60
CA ASP A 14 9.14 -7.31 5.31
C ASP A 14 8.33 -6.02 5.24
N ILE A 15 7.11 -6.01 5.81
CA ILE A 15 6.26 -4.81 5.92
C ILE A 15 7.00 -3.74 6.73
N ASN A 16 7.52 -4.11 7.89
CA ASN A 16 8.28 -3.19 8.75
C ASN A 16 9.59 -2.70 8.12
N CYS A 17 10.13 -3.44 7.14
CA CYS A 17 11.34 -3.09 6.40
C CYS A 17 11.06 -2.40 5.05
N GLY A 18 9.79 -2.16 4.70
CA GLY A 18 9.41 -1.57 3.41
C GLY A 18 9.75 -2.45 2.19
N ARG A 19 9.89 -3.77 2.37
CA ARG A 19 10.23 -4.72 1.29
C ARG A 19 9.00 -5.10 0.47
N TRP A 20 8.39 -4.11 -0.17
CA TRP A 20 7.16 -4.26 -0.94
C TRP A 20 7.29 -5.22 -2.12
N ASP A 21 8.46 -5.33 -2.73
CA ASP A 21 8.75 -6.29 -3.80
C ASP A 21 8.60 -7.76 -3.37
N ALA A 22 8.89 -8.07 -2.10
CA ALA A 22 8.72 -9.41 -1.53
C ALA A 22 7.26 -9.68 -1.11
N ILE A 23 6.57 -8.64 -0.64
CA ILE A 23 5.21 -8.74 -0.08
C ILE A 23 4.15 -8.79 -1.17
N LEU A 24 4.25 -7.97 -2.21
CA LEU A 24 3.22 -7.83 -3.25
C LEU A 24 2.91 -9.17 -3.95
N PRO A 25 3.90 -10.00 -4.34
CA PRO A 25 3.65 -11.34 -4.89
C PRO A 25 2.94 -12.26 -3.90
N GLN A 26 3.33 -12.26 -2.62
CA GLN A 26 2.74 -13.10 -1.59
C GLN A 26 1.29 -12.69 -1.30
N VAL A 27 1.03 -11.39 -1.21
CA VAL A 27 -0.31 -10.81 -1.04
C VAL A 27 -1.22 -11.12 -2.24
N SER A 28 -0.67 -11.19 -3.45
CA SER A 28 -1.43 -11.59 -4.64
C SER A 28 -1.87 -13.06 -4.62
N GLN A 29 -1.11 -13.93 -3.94
CA GLN A 29 -1.42 -15.35 -3.76
C GLN A 29 -2.40 -15.59 -2.59
N LEU A 30 -2.40 -14.71 -1.60
CA LEU A 30 -3.31 -14.74 -0.46
C LEU A 30 -4.67 -14.16 -0.86
N LYS A 31 -5.75 -14.93 -0.66
CA LYS A 31 -7.13 -14.44 -0.81
C LYS A 31 -7.50 -13.53 0.37
N LEU A 32 -6.98 -12.30 0.36
CA LEU A 32 -7.29 -11.30 1.38
C LEU A 32 -8.67 -10.67 1.14
N PRO A 33 -9.42 -10.36 2.20
CA PRO A 33 -10.61 -9.54 2.10
C PRO A 33 -10.26 -8.20 1.45
N ARG A 34 -11.08 -7.77 0.48
CA ARG A 34 -10.84 -6.56 -0.33
C ARG A 34 -10.48 -5.33 0.50
N LYS A 35 -11.18 -5.08 1.62
CA LYS A 35 -10.91 -3.94 2.50
C LYS A 35 -9.46 -3.94 3.04
N LYS A 36 -8.97 -5.10 3.49
CA LYS A 36 -7.58 -5.22 3.99
C LYS A 36 -6.56 -4.99 2.87
N LEU A 37 -6.89 -5.40 1.66
CA LEU A 37 -6.04 -5.20 0.50
C LEU A 37 -6.01 -3.71 0.10
N GLU A 38 -7.15 -3.00 0.14
CA GLU A 38 -7.21 -1.54 -0.05
C GLU A 38 -6.38 -0.79 1.01
N ASP A 39 -6.49 -1.19 2.28
CA ASP A 39 -5.72 -0.62 3.39
C ASP A 39 -4.21 -0.86 3.23
N LEU A 40 -3.81 -2.06 2.81
CA LEU A 40 -2.41 -2.36 2.53
C LEU A 40 -1.85 -1.49 1.39
N TYR A 41 -2.55 -1.43 0.25
CA TYR A 41 -2.09 -0.60 -0.88
C TYR A 41 -2.08 0.90 -0.54
N GLU A 42 -2.93 1.35 0.38
CA GLU A 42 -2.83 2.70 0.92
C GLU A 42 -1.54 2.92 1.69
N GLN A 43 -1.21 2.04 2.64
CA GLN A 43 0.01 2.10 3.42
C GLN A 43 1.25 2.14 2.51
N ILE A 44 1.31 1.25 1.52
CA ILE A 44 2.42 1.20 0.53
C ILE A 44 2.60 2.54 -0.17
N VAL A 45 1.50 3.14 -0.63
CA VAL A 45 1.54 4.43 -1.33
C VAL A 45 2.01 5.55 -0.40
N LEU A 46 1.54 5.58 0.85
CA LEU A 46 1.96 6.58 1.84
C LEU A 46 3.45 6.47 2.17
N GLU A 47 3.96 5.26 2.38
CA GLU A 47 5.39 5.05 2.64
C GLU A 47 6.26 5.42 1.45
N MET A 48 5.85 5.07 0.22
CA MET A 48 6.58 5.50 -0.98
C MET A 48 6.59 7.04 -1.13
N ILE A 49 5.51 7.73 -0.73
CA ILE A 49 5.47 9.20 -0.70
C ILE A 49 6.42 9.75 0.35
N GLU A 50 6.48 9.12 1.52
CA GLU A 50 7.39 9.50 2.62
C GLU A 50 8.87 9.34 2.20
N LEU A 51 9.20 8.26 1.49
CA LEU A 51 10.52 7.99 0.90
C LEU A 51 10.84 8.84 -0.35
N ARG A 52 9.90 9.68 -0.80
CA ARG A 52 9.99 10.51 -2.02
C ARG A 52 10.09 9.73 -3.34
N GLU A 53 9.69 8.46 -3.35
CA GLU A 53 9.53 7.66 -4.56
C GLU A 53 8.18 7.94 -5.25
N LEU A 54 7.98 9.19 -5.67
CA LEU A 54 6.67 9.66 -6.16
C LEU A 54 6.21 8.96 -7.44
N ASP A 55 7.14 8.60 -8.34
CA ASP A 55 6.81 7.91 -9.58
C ASP A 55 6.36 6.46 -9.31
N THR A 56 7.05 5.77 -8.40
CA THR A 56 6.66 4.43 -7.91
C THR A 56 5.31 4.48 -7.21
N ALA A 57 5.10 5.47 -6.33
CA ALA A 57 3.83 5.66 -5.63
C ALA A 57 2.66 5.91 -6.60
N ARG A 58 2.87 6.72 -7.65
CA ARG A 58 1.89 6.98 -8.72
C ARG A 58 1.58 5.72 -9.53
N ALA A 59 2.62 4.96 -9.91
CA ALA A 59 2.45 3.72 -10.64
C ALA A 59 1.62 2.71 -9.82
N THR A 60 1.97 2.53 -8.54
CA THR A 60 1.24 1.65 -7.61
C THR A 60 -0.22 2.09 -7.44
N LEU A 61 -0.48 3.39 -7.26
CA LEU A 61 -1.84 3.91 -7.11
C LEU A 61 -2.71 3.70 -8.36
N ARG A 62 -2.12 3.79 -9.56
CA ARG A 62 -2.85 3.74 -10.85
C ARG A 62 -2.98 2.33 -11.43
N GLN A 63 -1.98 1.47 -11.24
CA GLN A 63 -1.91 0.16 -11.88
C GLN A 63 -2.59 -0.94 -11.06
N THR A 64 -2.82 -0.71 -9.76
CA THR A 64 -3.46 -1.71 -8.91
C THR A 64 -4.97 -1.74 -9.12
N GLN A 65 -5.51 -2.89 -9.55
CA GLN A 65 -6.96 -3.07 -9.78
C GLN A 65 -7.82 -2.72 -8.55
N ALA A 66 -7.31 -2.94 -7.35
CA ALA A 66 -7.97 -2.59 -6.09
C ALA A 66 -8.21 -1.08 -5.91
N LYS A 67 -7.35 -0.22 -6.47
CA LYS A 67 -7.53 1.23 -6.41
C LYS A 67 -8.51 1.75 -7.47
N GLY A 68 -8.72 1.03 -8.58
CA GLY A 68 -9.82 1.30 -9.52
C GLY A 68 -11.19 1.08 -8.85
N VAL A 69 -11.28 -0.04 -8.13
CA VAL A 69 -12.13 -0.33 -6.96
C VAL A 69 -12.52 0.89 -6.12
N MET A 70 -11.52 1.29 -5.33
CA MET A 70 -11.59 2.37 -4.36
C MET A 70 -11.94 3.73 -4.98
N LYS A 71 -11.51 4.02 -6.22
CA LYS A 71 -11.86 5.26 -6.91
C LYS A 71 -13.36 5.37 -7.19
N GLN A 72 -14.04 4.25 -7.45
CA GLN A 72 -15.48 4.24 -7.72
C GLN A 72 -16.32 4.24 -6.43
N GLU A 73 -15.92 3.46 -5.43
CA GLU A 73 -16.71 3.28 -4.21
C GLU A 73 -16.33 4.23 -3.07
N GLN A 74 -15.08 4.70 -3.03
CA GLN A 74 -14.51 5.56 -1.98
C GLN A 74 -13.68 6.71 -2.60
N PRO A 75 -14.29 7.58 -3.42
CA PRO A 75 -13.58 8.60 -4.20
C PRO A 75 -12.80 9.59 -3.34
N GLU A 76 -13.31 9.97 -2.16
CA GLU A 76 -12.62 10.88 -1.22
C GLU A 76 -11.30 10.30 -0.73
N ARG A 77 -11.29 9.01 -0.39
CA ARG A 77 -10.10 8.27 0.04
C ARG A 77 -9.04 8.22 -1.05
N TYR A 78 -9.47 7.97 -2.29
CA TYR A 78 -8.58 7.97 -3.45
C TYR A 78 -8.02 9.38 -3.74
N LEU A 79 -8.85 10.42 -3.69
CA LEU A 79 -8.45 11.81 -3.93
C LEU A 79 -7.42 12.30 -2.89
N ARG A 80 -7.57 11.85 -1.63
CA ARG A 80 -6.62 12.16 -0.56
C ARG A 80 -5.20 11.68 -0.89
N LEU A 81 -5.07 10.48 -1.44
CA LEU A 81 -3.77 9.93 -1.87
C LEU A 81 -3.22 10.68 -3.08
N GLU A 82 -4.07 11.05 -4.04
CA GLU A 82 -3.63 11.91 -5.15
C GLU A 82 -3.13 13.27 -4.66
N HIS A 83 -3.77 13.87 -3.65
CA HIS A 83 -3.28 15.10 -3.03
C HIS A 83 -1.90 14.93 -2.39
N PHE A 84 -1.66 13.84 -1.65
CA PHE A 84 -0.34 13.59 -1.06
C PHE A 84 0.77 13.42 -2.13
N LEU A 85 0.45 12.91 -3.32
CA LEU A 85 1.40 12.74 -4.43
C LEU A 85 1.83 14.05 -5.12
N VAL A 86 1.13 15.16 -4.87
CA VAL A 86 1.41 16.47 -5.47
C VAL A 86 2.03 17.44 -4.46
N ARG A 87 1.91 17.14 -3.15
CA ARG A 87 2.47 18.00 -2.10
C ARG A 87 3.99 17.96 -2.09
N THR A 88 4.58 19.15 -1.89
CA THR A 88 6.03 19.34 -1.72
C THR A 88 6.54 18.76 -0.40
N TYR A 89 5.71 18.72 0.63
CA TYR A 89 6.04 18.19 1.96
C TYR A 89 5.02 17.15 2.41
N PHE A 90 5.52 16.02 2.92
CA PHE A 90 4.72 14.99 3.56
C PHE A 90 4.79 15.16 5.07
N HIS A 91 3.62 15.24 5.72
CA HIS A 91 3.51 15.32 7.17
C HIS A 91 2.86 14.03 7.69
N PRO A 92 3.58 13.19 8.45
CA PRO A 92 3.06 11.90 8.92
C PRO A 92 1.73 12.02 9.68
N ASN A 93 1.55 13.10 10.44
CA ASN A 93 0.35 13.38 11.23
C ASN A 93 -0.93 13.61 10.38
N GLU A 94 -0.78 13.87 9.07
CA GLU A 94 -1.92 14.00 8.16
C GLU A 94 -2.27 12.69 7.46
N ALA A 95 -1.36 11.71 7.50
CA ALA A 95 -1.42 10.45 6.76
C ALA A 95 -1.81 9.24 7.63
N TYR A 96 -1.39 9.22 8.90
CA TYR A 96 -1.65 8.17 9.89
C TYR A 96 -2.55 8.67 11.03
#